data_AF-A0A124FDD9-F1
#
_entry.id   AF-A0A124FDD9-F1
#
_cell.length_a   1.000
_cell.length_b   1.000
_cell.length_c   1.000
_cell.angle_alpha   90.00
_cell.angle_beta   90.00
_cell.angle_gamma   90.00
#
_symmetry.space_group_name_H-M   'P 1'
#
loop_
_entity.id
_entity.type
_entity.pdbx_description
1 polymer ?
#
loop_
_entity_poly.entity_id
_entity_poly.type
_entity_poly.pdbx_seq_one_letter_code
_entity_poly.pdbx_strand_id
1 'polypeptide(L)'
;MIDTMGAFGKTPIYNRLKGWKFVGYTKGYTHYHFSANGLYEKIVEVVENSPYSDILHSYKYGQGANWKMRVVKKGLEILGLPSRKLLNIGFSRGYYIYPLAANWKEFLRMETDSIKPFDLPFSDLVNHWWERWLSKRL
;
A
#
# COMPACT_ATOMS: atom_id res chain seq x y z
N MET A 1 -5.10 -1.80 -14.21
CA MET A 1 -4.71 -0.52 -13.55
C MET A 1 -3.34 -0.72 -12.94
N ILE A 2 -2.48 0.29 -12.98
CA ILE A 2 -1.19 0.25 -12.28
C ILE A 2 -1.28 1.24 -11.12
N ASP A 3 -0.74 0.89 -9.96
CA ASP A 3 -0.68 1.74 -8.79
C ASP A 3 0.74 1.80 -8.21
N THR A 4 0.99 2.82 -7.40
CA THR A 4 2.26 2.97 -6.69
C THR A 4 2.12 3.91 -5.49
N MET A 5 3.14 3.94 -4.65
CA MET A 5 3.23 4.80 -3.48
C MET A 5 4.54 5.61 -3.49
N GLY A 6 4.45 6.88 -3.14
CA GLY A 6 5.61 7.71 -2.80
C GLY A 6 6.14 7.37 -1.42
N ALA A 7 7.46 7.31 -1.24
CA ALA A 7 8.07 6.99 0.05
C ALA A 7 7.76 8.01 1.15
N PHE A 8 7.70 9.30 0.81
CA PHE A 8 7.51 10.43 1.74
C PHE A 8 6.37 11.33 1.28
N GLY A 9 5.13 10.85 1.34
CA GLY A 9 3.96 11.63 0.94
C GLY A 9 3.87 11.91 -0.58
N LYS A 10 3.39 13.11 -0.94
CA LYS A 10 3.17 13.49 -2.35
C LYS A 10 4.51 13.83 -3.01
N THR A 11 4.88 13.12 -4.07
CA THR A 11 6.17 13.25 -4.75
C THR A 11 6.01 13.89 -6.13
N PRO A 12 6.93 14.76 -6.54
CA PRO A 12 6.95 15.32 -7.89
C PRO A 12 7.26 14.28 -8.97
N ILE A 13 7.80 13.10 -8.62
CA ILE A 13 8.13 12.04 -9.58
C ILE A 13 6.87 11.62 -10.36
N TYR A 14 5.84 11.14 -9.65
CA TYR A 14 4.61 10.66 -10.29
C TYR A 14 3.73 11.80 -10.83
N ASN A 15 3.78 13.00 -10.23
CA ASN A 15 3.05 14.17 -10.76
C ASN A 15 3.54 14.62 -12.15
N ARG A 16 4.75 14.21 -12.56
CA ARG A 16 5.35 14.59 -13.84
C ARG A 16 5.19 13.51 -14.92
N LEU A 17 4.76 12.31 -14.53
CA LEU A 17 4.48 11.22 -15.48
C LEU A 17 3.10 11.43 -16.11
N LYS A 18 3.01 11.21 -17.43
CA LYS A 18 1.75 11.33 -18.18
C LYS A 18 0.70 10.36 -17.62
N GLY A 19 -0.52 10.85 -17.40
CA GLY A 19 -1.71 10.08 -17.00
C GLY A 19 -1.75 9.53 -15.57
N TRP A 20 -0.69 9.70 -14.77
CA TRP A 20 -0.71 9.34 -13.35
C TRP A 20 -1.57 10.33 -12.54
N LYS A 21 -2.35 9.80 -11.59
CA LYS A 21 -3.28 10.58 -10.76
C LYS A 21 -2.97 10.36 -9.30
N PHE A 22 -2.84 11.45 -8.54
CA PHE A 22 -2.78 11.40 -7.08
C PHE A 22 -4.17 11.07 -6.53
N VAL A 23 -4.25 10.08 -5.65
CA VAL A 23 -5.50 9.62 -5.02
C VAL A 23 -5.63 10.14 -3.60
N GLY A 24 -4.53 10.14 -2.84
CA GLY A 24 -4.56 10.54 -1.43
C GLY A 24 -3.37 10.02 -0.65
N TYR A 25 -3.51 9.99 0.67
CA TYR A 25 -2.46 9.59 1.60
C TYR A 25 -2.82 8.30 2.32
N THR A 26 -1.83 7.42 2.53
CA THR A 26 -1.99 6.25 3.40
C THR A 26 -1.90 6.66 4.87
N LYS A 27 -2.46 5.84 5.77
CA LYS A 27 -2.36 6.07 7.23
C LYS A 27 -1.07 5.55 7.88
N GLY A 28 -0.36 4.61 7.23
CA GLY A 28 0.94 4.09 7.68
C GLY A 28 0.87 3.24 8.95
N TYR A 29 0.81 1.91 8.79
CA TYR A 29 0.86 0.97 9.92
C TYR A 29 2.00 -0.03 9.72
N THR A 30 2.71 -0.37 10.79
CA THR A 30 3.72 -1.43 10.75
C THR A 30 3.94 -2.12 12.10
N HIS A 31 4.45 -3.35 12.02
CA HIS A 31 4.89 -4.17 13.14
C HIS A 31 6.42 -4.22 13.26
N TYR A 32 7.17 -3.52 12.40
CA TYR A 32 8.64 -3.65 12.35
C TYR A 32 9.33 -3.32 13.69
N HIS A 33 8.87 -2.28 14.39
CA HIS A 33 9.43 -1.92 15.70
C HIS A 33 9.10 -2.93 16.81
N PHE A 34 8.09 -3.79 16.60
CA PHE A 34 7.80 -4.94 17.46
C PHE A 34 8.56 -6.21 17.07
N SER A 35 9.16 -6.23 15.88
CA SER A 35 9.90 -7.40 15.37
C SER A 35 11.38 -7.39 15.77
N ALA A 36 11.82 -6.35 16.46
CA ALA A 36 13.19 -6.22 16.95
C ALA A 36 13.31 -6.75 18.39
N ASN A 37 14.53 -7.14 18.76
CA ASN A 37 14.94 -7.37 20.15
C ASN A 37 14.09 -8.39 20.94
N GLY A 38 13.53 -9.40 20.28
CA GLY A 38 12.76 -10.45 20.97
C GLY A 38 11.33 -10.06 21.36
N LEU A 39 10.88 -8.84 21.04
CA LEU A 39 9.58 -8.34 21.48
C LEU A 39 8.43 -9.07 20.78
N TYR A 40 8.62 -9.51 19.54
CA TYR A 40 7.62 -10.26 18.81
C TYR A 40 7.34 -11.62 19.46
N GLU A 41 8.38 -12.31 19.90
CA GLU A 41 8.30 -13.60 20.57
C GLU A 41 7.55 -13.46 21.89
N LYS A 42 7.80 -12.40 22.67
CA LYS A 42 7.02 -12.10 23.88
C LYS A 42 5.56 -11.81 23.61
N ILE A 43 5.25 -11.12 22.52
CA ILE A 43 3.87 -10.91 22.09
C ILE A 43 3.22 -12.24 21.67
N VAL A 44 3.96 -13.13 21.01
CA VAL A 44 3.48 -14.48 20.65
C VAL A 44 3.16 -15.29 21.90
N GLU A 45 4.05 -15.30 22.90
CA GLU A 45 3.80 -15.97 24.19
C GLU A 45 2.50 -15.48 24.85
N VAL A 46 2.24 -14.17 24.83
CA VAL A 46 0.99 -13.59 25.36
C VAL A 46 -0.24 -14.09 24.58
N VAL A 47 -0.15 -14.13 23.25
CA VAL A 47 -1.27 -14.56 22.39
C VAL A 47 -1.51 -16.07 22.53
N GLU A 48 -0.46 -16.87 22.63
CA GLU A 48 -0.51 -18.32 22.81
C GLU A 48 -1.20 -18.72 24.12
N ASN A 49 -0.92 -18.00 25.21
CA ASN A 49 -1.55 -18.21 26.51
C ASN A 49 -2.94 -17.54 26.64
N SER A 50 -3.54 -17.12 25.52
CA SER A 50 -4.85 -16.48 25.49
C SER A 50 -5.87 -17.32 24.72
N PRO A 51 -7.18 -17.07 24.88
CA PRO A 51 -8.22 -17.70 24.06
C PRO A 51 -8.13 -17.38 22.55
N TYR A 52 -7.18 -16.55 22.12
CA TYR A 52 -7.01 -16.11 20.73
C TYR A 52 -5.81 -16.75 20.01
N SER A 53 -5.25 -17.84 20.57
CA SER A 53 -4.07 -18.53 20.04
C SER A 53 -4.17 -18.93 18.56
N ASP A 54 -5.39 -19.22 18.07
CA ASP A 54 -5.66 -19.55 16.67
C ASP A 54 -5.10 -18.52 15.66
N ILE A 55 -4.98 -17.26 16.05
CA ILE A 55 -4.45 -16.20 15.17
C ILE A 55 -2.98 -16.44 14.77
N LEU A 56 -2.22 -17.22 15.56
CA LEU A 56 -0.84 -17.61 15.28
C LEU A 56 -0.75 -18.54 14.05
N HIS A 57 -1.84 -19.21 13.69
CA HIS A 57 -1.94 -20.06 12.51
C HIS A 57 -2.47 -19.33 11.27
N SER A 58 -2.65 -18.00 11.35
CA SER A 58 -3.23 -17.18 10.28
C SER A 58 -2.27 -16.84 9.13
N TYR A 59 -1.23 -17.64 8.88
CA TYR A 59 -0.20 -17.38 7.85
C TYR A 59 -0.39 -18.18 6.56
N LYS A 60 -1.49 -18.93 6.42
CA LYS A 60 -1.72 -19.79 5.24
C LYS A 60 -2.07 -18.96 4.00
N TYR A 61 -1.88 -19.58 2.83
CA TYR A 61 -2.29 -18.99 1.56
C TYR A 61 -3.77 -18.55 1.61
N GLY A 62 -4.07 -17.37 1.07
CA GLY A 62 -5.41 -16.77 1.12
C GLY A 62 -5.75 -15.99 2.40
N GLN A 63 -4.93 -16.10 3.47
CA GLN A 63 -5.19 -15.38 4.74
C GLN A 63 -4.50 -14.01 4.83
N GLY A 64 -3.83 -13.60 3.75
CA GLY A 64 -3.19 -12.29 3.62
C GLY A 64 -1.82 -12.19 4.27
N ALA A 65 -0.90 -11.49 3.61
CA ALA A 65 0.53 -11.41 3.96
C ALA A 65 0.84 -10.73 5.32
N ASN A 66 -0.12 -10.02 5.92
CA ASN A 66 0.09 -9.20 7.13
C ASN A 66 -0.17 -9.95 8.45
N TRP A 67 0.04 -11.27 8.49
CA TRP A 67 -0.25 -12.09 9.67
C TRP A 67 0.52 -11.66 10.93
N LYS A 68 1.80 -11.30 10.82
CA LYS A 68 2.58 -10.78 11.95
C LYS A 68 1.97 -9.51 12.55
N MET A 69 1.49 -8.59 11.71
CA MET A 69 0.82 -7.38 12.18
C MET A 69 -0.49 -7.70 12.91
N ARG A 70 -1.22 -8.73 12.49
CA ARG A 70 -2.42 -9.20 13.20
C ARG A 70 -2.09 -9.76 14.57
N VAL A 71 -1.06 -10.60 14.67
CA VAL A 71 -0.57 -11.16 15.94
C VAL A 71 -0.15 -10.05 16.90
N VAL A 72 0.68 -9.11 16.44
CA VAL A 72 1.12 -7.96 17.24
C VAL A 72 -0.05 -7.11 17.70
N LYS A 73 -0.98 -6.78 16.79
CA LYS A 73 -2.18 -6.04 17.15
C LYS A 73 -2.97 -6.74 18.26
N LYS A 74 -3.18 -8.05 18.14
CA LYS A 74 -3.95 -8.85 19.10
C LYS A 74 -3.24 -8.95 20.45
N GLY A 75 -1.94 -9.23 20.47
CA GLY A 75 -1.16 -9.27 21.72
C GLY A 75 -1.19 -7.94 22.47
N LEU A 76 -1.05 -6.81 21.76
CA LEU A 76 -1.20 -5.49 22.37
C LEU A 76 -2.60 -5.26 22.97
N GLU A 77 -3.66 -5.71 22.29
CA GLU A 77 -5.03 -5.63 22.81
C GLU A 77 -5.23 -6.47 24.08
N ILE A 78 -4.67 -7.68 24.12
CA ILE A 78 -4.72 -8.55 25.31
C ILE A 78 -4.03 -7.90 26.51
N LEU A 79 -2.91 -7.22 26.27
CA LEU A 79 -2.17 -6.46 27.29
C LEU A 79 -2.84 -5.14 27.69
N GLY A 80 -4.00 -4.78 27.11
CA GLY A 80 -4.67 -3.51 27.36
C GLY A 80 -3.94 -2.30 26.78
N LEU A 81 -3.01 -2.50 25.84
CA LEU A 81 -2.23 -1.44 25.20
C LEU A 81 -2.97 -0.86 23.98
N PRO A 82 -2.77 0.43 23.66
CA PRO A 82 -3.44 1.09 22.53
C PRO A 82 -2.84 0.65 21.18
N SER A 83 -3.18 -0.56 20.74
CA SER A 83 -2.61 -1.25 19.57
C SER A 83 -2.58 -0.39 18.30
N ARG A 84 -3.69 0.31 18.01
CA ARG A 84 -3.78 1.19 16.83
C ARG A 84 -2.82 2.37 16.89
N LYS A 85 -2.57 2.94 18.08
CA LYS A 85 -1.64 4.06 18.25
C LYS A 85 -0.20 3.56 18.10
N LEU A 86 0.12 2.42 18.71
CA LEU A 86 1.47 1.86 18.69
C LEU A 86 1.87 1.36 17.29
N LEU A 87 0.96 0.73 16.55
CA LEU A 87 1.23 0.27 15.19
C LEU A 87 1.28 1.40 14.16
N ASN A 88 0.77 2.59 14.48
CA ASN A 88 0.79 3.73 13.57
C ASN A 88 2.15 4.42 13.66
N ILE A 89 2.84 4.51 12.53
CA ILE A 89 4.17 5.15 12.46
C ILE A 89 4.12 6.63 12.07
N GLY A 90 2.94 7.21 11.87
CA GLY A 90 2.77 8.62 11.49
C GLY A 90 3.23 8.95 10.07
N PHE A 91 3.94 8.05 9.39
CA PHE A 91 4.38 8.24 8.02
C PHE A 91 3.27 7.90 7.02
N SER A 92 2.79 8.93 6.32
CA SER A 92 1.87 8.78 5.22
C SER A 92 2.60 8.73 3.88
N ARG A 93 2.23 7.78 3.03
CA ARG A 93 2.70 7.67 1.66
C ARG A 93 1.68 8.28 0.72
N GLY A 94 2.12 9.00 -0.29
CA GLY A 94 1.23 9.48 -1.34
C GLY A 94 0.88 8.31 -2.27
N TYR A 95 -0.41 8.05 -2.46
CA TYR A 95 -0.90 6.96 -3.32
C TYR A 95 -1.28 7.50 -4.69
N TYR A 96 -0.86 6.79 -5.73
CA TYR A 96 -1.08 7.17 -7.13
C TYR A 96 -1.59 5.99 -7.92
N ILE A 97 -2.40 6.30 -8.93
CA ILE A 97 -2.88 5.32 -9.89
C ILE A 97 -2.64 5.81 -11.31
N TYR A 98 -2.43 4.87 -12.22
CA TYR A 98 -2.47 5.04 -13.65
C TYR A 98 -3.54 4.11 -14.23
N PRO A 99 -4.73 4.64 -14.56
CA PRO A 99 -5.75 3.85 -15.23
C PRO A 99 -5.28 3.43 -16.62
N LEU A 100 -5.57 2.19 -17.02
CA LEU A 100 -5.19 1.64 -18.33
C LEU A 100 -6.30 1.73 -19.38
N ALA A 101 -7.50 2.14 -18.94
CA ALA A 101 -8.70 2.20 -19.76
C ALA A 101 -9.54 3.41 -19.33
N ALA A 102 -10.30 3.98 -20.25
CA ALA A 102 -11.18 5.11 -19.98
C ALA A 102 -12.30 4.73 -19.00
N ASN A 103 -12.87 3.53 -19.15
CA ASN A 103 -13.99 3.00 -18.37
C ASN A 103 -13.56 2.05 -17.25
N TRP A 104 -12.35 2.24 -16.71
CA TRP A 104 -11.79 1.36 -15.68
C TRP A 104 -12.65 1.28 -14.42
N LYS A 105 -13.40 2.34 -14.08
CA LYS A 105 -14.26 2.35 -12.88
C LYS A 105 -15.47 1.48 -13.07
N GLU A 106 -16.14 1.60 -14.21
CA GLU A 106 -17.31 0.81 -14.60
C GLU A 106 -16.92 -0.67 -14.63
N PHE A 107 -15.77 -0.98 -15.23
CA PHE A 107 -15.24 -2.34 -15.27
C PHE A 107 -14.98 -2.90 -13.85
N LEU A 108 -14.28 -2.16 -12.99
CA LEU A 108 -14.00 -2.61 -11.60
C LEU A 108 -15.26 -2.68 -10.72
N ARG A 109 -16.33 -1.95 -11.06
CA ARG A 109 -17.62 -2.00 -10.38
C ARG A 109 -18.54 -3.10 -10.94
N MET A 110 -18.07 -3.87 -11.93
CA MET A 110 -18.87 -4.89 -12.63
C MET A 110 -20.11 -4.30 -13.32
N GLU A 111 -20.05 -3.02 -13.71
CA GLU A 111 -21.10 -2.35 -14.49
C GLU A 111 -20.94 -2.65 -16.00
N THR A 112 -19.79 -3.17 -16.41
CA THR A 112 -19.50 -3.60 -17.79
C THR A 112 -18.39 -4.65 -17.83
N ASP A 113 -18.50 -5.59 -18.77
CA ASP A 113 -17.44 -6.57 -19.06
C ASP A 113 -16.48 -6.10 -20.18
N SER A 114 -16.78 -4.96 -20.81
CA SER A 114 -15.97 -4.41 -21.90
C SER A 114 -14.91 -3.45 -21.37
N ILE A 115 -13.67 -3.55 -21.86
CA ILE A 115 -12.59 -2.61 -21.54
C ILE A 115 -12.37 -1.69 -22.73
N LYS A 116 -12.28 -0.37 -22.48
CA LYS A 116 -11.90 0.65 -23.45
C LYS A 116 -10.48 1.14 -23.16
N PRO A 117 -9.43 0.41 -23.58
CA PRO A 117 -8.06 0.75 -23.26
C PRO A 117 -7.68 2.12 -23.84
N PHE A 118 -6.74 2.81 -23.18
CA PHE A 118 -6.16 4.00 -23.78
C PHE A 118 -5.25 3.60 -24.93
N ASP A 119 -5.33 4.34 -26.03
CA ASP A 119 -4.28 4.32 -27.05
C ASP A 119 -3.13 5.20 -26.56
N LEU A 120 -1.93 4.61 -26.50
CA LEU A 120 -0.73 5.25 -25.98
C LEU A 120 0.41 5.04 -26.98
N PRO A 121 0.41 5.77 -28.11
CA PRO A 121 1.45 5.65 -29.11
C PRO A 121 2.82 5.91 -28.48
N PHE A 122 3.81 5.11 -28.89
CA PHE A 122 5.18 5.26 -28.38
C PHE A 122 5.73 6.67 -28.62
N SER A 123 5.44 7.27 -29.78
CA SER A 123 5.81 8.64 -30.13
C SER A 123 5.32 9.67 -29.10
N ASP A 124 4.08 9.52 -28.60
CA ASP A 124 3.50 10.43 -27.63
C ASP A 124 4.18 10.34 -26.27
N LEU A 125 4.59 9.13 -25.87
CA LEU A 125 5.33 8.90 -24.64
C LEU A 125 6.74 9.49 -24.73
N VAL A 126 7.41 9.29 -25.87
CA VAL A 126 8.75 9.84 -26.14
C VAL A 126 8.71 11.36 -26.21
N ASN A 127 7.74 11.96 -26.90
CA ASN A 127 7.61 13.41 -27.02
C ASN A 127 7.34 14.06 -25.66
N HIS A 128 6.42 13.50 -24.87
CA HIS A 128 6.19 13.95 -23.49
C HIS A 128 7.48 13.88 -22.68
N TRP A 129 8.27 12.82 -22.85
CA TRP A 129 9.55 12.69 -22.17
C TRP A 129 10.58 13.73 -22.61
N TRP A 130 10.72 13.91 -23.92
CA TRP A 130 11.63 14.86 -24.52
C TRP A 130 11.37 16.27 -24.01
N GLU A 131 10.13 16.76 -24.13
CA GLU A 131 9.73 18.11 -23.73
C GLU A 131 9.87 18.36 -22.23
N ARG A 132 9.56 17.33 -21.42
CA ARG A 132 9.53 17.49 -19.96
C ARG A 132 10.93 17.45 -19.36
N TRP A 133 11.80 16.59 -19.89
CA TRP A 133 13.10 16.30 -19.29
C TRP A 133 14.27 16.66 -20.20
N LEU A 134 14.34 16.18 -21.43
CA LEU A 134 15.56 16.31 -22.24
C LEU A 134 15.76 17.74 -22.77
N SER A 135 14.74 18.36 -23.35
CA SER A 135 14.86 19.66 -24.03
C SER A 135 15.36 20.81 -23.14
N LYS A 136 15.12 20.74 -21.82
CA LYS A 136 15.55 21.76 -20.85
C LYS A 136 16.99 21.61 -20.38
N ARG A 137 17.70 20.60 -20.89
CA ARG A 137 19.07 20.23 -20.50
C ARG A 137 20.04 20.29 -21.67
N LEU A 138 19.54 20.62 -22.85
CA LEU A 138 20.31 20.95 -24.04
C LEU A 138 20.40 22.47 -24.14
#